data_AF-A0A482X8D3-F1
#
_entry.id   AF-A0A482X8D3-F1
#
_cell.length_a   1.000
_cell.length_b   1.000
_cell.length_c   1.000
_cell.angle_alpha   90.00
_cell.angle_beta   90.00
_cell.angle_gamma   90.00
#
_symmetry.space_group_name_H-M   'P 1'
#
loop_
_entity.id
_entity.type
_entity.pdbx_description
1 polymer ?
#
loop_
_entity_poly.entity_id
_entity_poly.type
_entity_poly.pdbx_seq_one_letter_code
_entity_poly.pdbx_strand_id
1 'polypeptide(L)' 'AKQIIGLDEITDSRTIWRCLTAEFTGSLLLVLIGCGSITGWADKDYAPSVVHIALTFGFIIATLVQ' A
#
# COMPACT_ATOMS: atom_id res chain seq x y z
N ALA A 1 8.40 37.23 -4.15
CA ALA A 1 7.61 36.35 -3.27
C ALA A 1 8.19 34.95 -3.36
N LYS A 2 8.49 34.31 -2.22
CA LYS A 2 9.06 32.95 -2.18
C LYS A 2 7.99 31.98 -2.68
N GLN A 3 8.17 31.44 -3.88
CA GLN A 3 7.32 30.37 -4.40
C GLN A 3 7.53 29.15 -3.50
N ILE A 4 6.54 28.82 -2.69
CA ILE A 4 6.55 27.59 -1.90
C ILE A 4 6.15 26.50 -2.87
N ILE A 5 7.15 25.72 -3.29
CA ILE A 5 7.02 24.61 -4.24
C ILE A 5 5.84 23.71 -3.84
N GLY A 6 4.91 23.47 -4.78
CA GLY A 6 3.82 22.50 -4.63
C GLY A 6 2.49 23.01 -4.05
N LEU A 7 2.39 24.28 -3.59
CA LEU A 7 1.13 24.81 -3.05
C LEU A 7 0.05 25.02 -4.12
N ASP A 8 0.48 25.38 -5.33
CA ASP A 8 -0.37 25.54 -6.51
C ASP A 8 -0.92 24.17 -6.98
N GLU A 9 -0.06 23.15 -7.05
CA GLU A 9 -0.45 21.77 -7.40
C GLU A 9 -1.37 21.11 -6.36
N ILE A 10 -1.18 21.36 -5.07
CA ILE A 10 -2.05 20.84 -3.99
C ILE A 10 -3.44 21.49 -4.01
N THR A 11 -3.51 22.77 -4.37
CA THR A 11 -4.74 23.57 -4.25
C THR A 11 -5.57 23.55 -5.53
N ASP A 12 -4.93 23.55 -6.70
CA ASP A 12 -5.62 23.72 -7.99
C ASP A 12 -5.87 22.38 -8.72
N SER A 13 -5.07 21.34 -8.45
CA SER A 13 -5.17 20.07 -9.16
C SER A 13 -5.96 19.01 -8.39
N ARG A 14 -7.22 18.77 -8.77
CA ARG A 14 -8.00 17.61 -8.28
C ARG A 14 -7.36 16.26 -8.60
N THR A 15 -6.48 16.21 -9.60
CA THR A 15 -5.77 15.00 -9.99
C THR A 15 -4.80 14.54 -8.91
N ILE A 16 -4.15 15.46 -8.20
CA ILE A 16 -3.17 15.10 -7.17
C ILE A 16 -3.82 14.43 -5.96
N TRP A 17 -4.99 14.91 -5.55
CA TRP A 17 -5.77 14.29 -4.48
C TRP A 17 -6.23 12.89 -4.86
N ARG A 18 -6.61 12.67 -6.12
CA ARG A 18 -6.98 11.33 -6.60
C ARG A 18 -5.79 10.38 -6.58
N CYS A 19 -4.63 10.80 -7.09
CA CYS A 19 -3.40 10.01 -7.05
C CYS A 19 -2.94 9.72 -5.62
N LEU A 20 -3.00 10.71 -4.72
CA LEU A 20 -2.63 10.54 -3.32
C LEU A 20 -3.53 9.52 -2.61
N THR A 21 -4.85 9.60 -2.82
CA THR A 21 -5.78 8.63 -2.24
C THR A 21 -5.57 7.22 -2.79
N ALA A 22 -5.24 7.09 -4.09
CA ALA A 22 -4.95 5.82 -4.72
C ALA A 22 -3.66 5.20 -4.13
N GLU A 23 -2.59 5.98 -4.04
CA GLU A 23 -1.29 5.54 -3.49
C GLU A 23 -1.39 5.15 -2.02
N PHE A 24 -2.11 5.96 -1.23
CA PHE A 24 -2.35 5.66 0.18
C PHE A 24 -3.14 4.36 0.35
N THR A 25 -4.22 4.19 -0.42
CA THR A 25 -5.07 2.99 -0.33
C THR A 25 -4.31 1.75 -0.80
N GLY A 26 -3.56 1.84 -1.90
CA GLY A 26 -2.73 0.75 -2.39
C GLY A 26 -1.65 0.34 -1.37
N SER A 27 -0.93 1.31 -0.83
CA SER A 27 0.09 1.07 0.21
C SER A 27 -0.51 0.51 1.50
N LEU A 28 -1.69 1.00 1.91
CA LEU A 28 -2.41 0.48 3.07
C LEU A 28 -2.77 -0.99 2.90
N LEU A 29 -3.35 -1.36 1.76
CA LEU A 29 -3.74 -2.75 1.46
C LEU A 29 -2.52 -3.66 1.34
N LEU A 30 -1.45 -3.19 0.69
CA LEU A 30 -0.18 -3.92 0.57
C LEU A 30 0.41 -4.26 1.94
N VAL A 31 0.46 -3.29 2.86
CA VAL A 31 0.99 -3.50 4.22
C VAL A 31 0.05 -4.35 5.06
N LEU A 32 -1.27 -4.10 5.00
CA LEU A 32 -2.24 -4.81 5.82
C LEU A 32 -2.26 -6.31 5.49
N ILE A 33 -2.29 -6.65 4.20
CA ILE A 33 -2.29 -8.06 3.77
C ILE A 33 -0.89 -8.66 3.88
N GLY A 34 0.15 -7.92 3.54
CA GLY A 34 1.55 -8.38 3.64
C GLY A 34 1.95 -8.71 5.08
N CYS A 35 1.73 -7.79 6.02
CA CYS A 35 1.96 -8.04 7.44
C CYS A 35 1.02 -9.12 7.98
N GLY A 36 -0.27 -9.09 7.57
CA GLY A 36 -1.25 -10.10 7.96
C GLY A 36 -0.85 -11.52 7.57
N SER A 37 -0.18 -11.70 6.44
CA SER A 37 0.35 -12.98 5.94
C SER A 37 1.48 -13.55 6.79
N ILE A 38 2.21 -12.71 7.53
CA ILE A 38 3.36 -13.14 8.34
C ILE A 38 3.09 -13.15 9.84
N THR A 39 2.08 -12.42 10.32
CA THR A 39 1.69 -12.44 11.72
C THR A 39 0.95 -13.73 12.06
N GLY A 40 1.44 -14.47 13.06
CA GLY A 40 0.75 -15.62 13.66
C GLY A 40 -0.43 -15.19 14.54
N TRP A 41 -1.53 -14.75 13.93
CA TRP A 41 -2.69 -14.15 14.61
C TRP A 41 -3.25 -14.98 15.77
N ALA A 42 -3.25 -16.31 15.64
CA ALA A 42 -3.78 -17.25 16.64
C ALA A 42 -2.71 -18.20 17.21
N ASP A 43 -1.74 -18.59 16.38
CA ASP A 43 -0.74 -19.60 16.72
C ASP A 43 0.63 -18.98 17.02
N LYS A 44 1.16 -19.27 18.21
CA LYS A 44 2.48 -18.80 18.63
C LYS A 44 3.64 -19.45 17.86
N ASP A 45 3.40 -20.63 17.29
CA ASP A 45 4.36 -21.37 16.48
C ASP A 45 4.12 -21.17 14.96
N TYR A 46 3.39 -20.12 14.59
CA TYR A 46 3.14 -19.82 13.17
C TYR A 46 4.45 -19.48 12.45
N ALA A 47 4.85 -20.36 11.53
CA ALA A 47 6.02 -20.19 10.67
C ALA A 47 5.56 -20.19 9.20
N PRO A 48 5.31 -19.01 8.61
CA PRO A 48 4.89 -18.91 7.22
C PRO A 48 6.00 -19.35 6.27
N SER A 49 5.66 -20.19 5.29
CA SER A 49 6.60 -20.57 4.22
C SER A 49 6.88 -19.39 3.29
N VAL A 50 8.12 -19.27 2.80
CA VAL A 50 8.53 -18.22 1.86
C VAL A 50 7.64 -18.18 0.61
N VAL A 51 7.18 -19.35 0.13
CA VAL A 51 6.29 -19.43 -1.03
C VAL A 51 4.93 -18.79 -0.75
N HIS A 52 4.39 -18.97 0.46
CA HIS A 52 3.12 -18.35 0.85
C HIS A 52 3.23 -16.83 0.91
N ILE A 53 4.30 -16.32 1.49
CA ILE A 53 4.55 -14.87 1.60
C ILE A 53 4.71 -14.29 0.19
N ALA A 54 5.56 -14.90 -0.65
CA ALA A 54 5.81 -14.45 -2.01
C ALA A 54 4.53 -14.43 -2.87
N LEU A 55 3.69 -15.47 -2.76
CA LEU A 55 2.42 -15.56 -3.47
C LEU A 55 1.44 -14.47 -2.98
N THR A 56 1.38 -14.24 -1.67
CA THR A 56 0.47 -13.25 -1.08
C THR A 56 0.85 -11.82 -1.50
N PHE A 57 2.14 -11.48 -1.45
CA PHE A 57 2.64 -10.19 -1.94
C PHE A 57 2.47 -10.03 -3.46
N GLY A 58 2.69 -11.10 -4.22
CA GLY A 58 2.49 -11.10 -5.67
C GLY A 58 1.02 -10.85 -6.06
N PHE A 59 0.07 -11.52 -5.38
CA PHE A 59 -1.35 -11.34 -5.67
C PHE A 59 -1.89 -9.98 -5.26
N ILE A 60 -1.49 -9.43 -4.11
CA ILE A 60 -1.97 -8.08 -3.74
C ILE A 60 -1.49 -7.02 -4.72
N ILE A 61 -0.23 -7.09 -5.17
CA ILE A 61 0.28 -6.19 -6.22
C ILE A 61 -0.50 -6.38 -7.52
N ALA A 62 -0.75 -7.62 -7.95
CA ALA A 62 -1.53 -7.89 -9.14
C ALA A 62 -2.96 -7.33 -9.06
N THR A 63 -3.60 -7.35 -7.88
CA THR A 63 -4.93 -6.76 -7.68
C THR A 63 -4.93 -5.24 -7.61
N LEU A 64 -3.85 -4.60 -7.15
CA LEU A 64 -3.76 -3.15 -7.03
C LEU A 64 -3.43 -2.46 -8.37
N VAL A 65 -2.82 -3.18 -9.30
CA VAL A 65 -2.42 -2.67 -10.62
C VAL A 65 -3.57 -2.68 -11.65
N GLN A 66 -4.61 -3.49 -11.43
CA GLN A 66 -5.77 -3.62 -12.34
C GLN A 66 -6.70 -2.41 -12.26
#